data_AF-A0A328ZBF9-F1
#
_entry.id   AF-A0A328ZBF9-F1
#
_cell.length_a   1.000
_cell.length_b   1.000
_cell.length_c   1.000
_cell.angle_alpha   90.00
_cell.angle_beta   90.00
_cell.angle_gamma   90.00
#
_symmetry.space_group_name_H-M   'P 1'
#
loop_
_entity.id
_entity.type
_entity.pdbx_description
1 polymer ?
#
loop_
_entity_poly.entity_id
_entity_poly.type
_entity_poly.pdbx_seq_one_letter_code
_entity_poly.pdbx_strand_id
1 'polypeptide(L)'
;MALTSLIQILKVNELRKGVSQRTGRPYEMQDAECALLDDAGVLQQVGVLQLDKSMMGESAPEPGVYMASFALAASMKDRRIGAVLTALRPYSADKRPSAPKAPPAPGA
;
A
#
# COMPACT_ATOMS: atom_id res chain seq x y z
N MET A 1 -5.64 -6.06 -16.81
CA MET A 1 -5.13 -5.42 -15.58
C MET A 1 -5.94 -4.15 -15.38
N ALA A 2 -6.61 -3.99 -14.25
CA ALA A 2 -7.32 -2.76 -13.92
C ALA A 2 -6.30 -1.70 -13.44
N LEU A 3 -6.55 -0.43 -13.76
CA LEU A 3 -5.73 0.70 -13.30
C LEU A 3 -6.15 1.06 -11.87
N THR A 4 -5.77 0.22 -10.90
CA THR A 4 -6.14 0.45 -9.50
C THR A 4 -5.03 1.17 -8.74
N SER A 5 -5.44 2.12 -7.91
CA SER A 5 -4.59 2.80 -6.93
C SER A 5 -5.06 2.54 -5.49
N LEU A 6 -5.98 1.59 -5.29
CA LEU A 6 -6.50 1.24 -3.97
C LEU A 6 -5.59 0.18 -3.33
N ILE A 7 -5.04 0.53 -2.17
CA ILE A 7 -4.13 -0.30 -1.42
C ILE A 7 -4.66 -0.45 0.00
N GLN A 8 -4.78 -1.70 0.45
CA GLN A 8 -4.98 -1.99 1.86
C GLN A 8 -3.64 -2.27 2.52
N ILE A 9 -3.27 -1.44 3.48
CA ILE A 9 -2.13 -1.67 4.36
C ILE A 9 -2.57 -2.63 5.45
N LEU A 10 -1.88 -3.77 5.54
CA LEU A 10 -2.13 -4.82 6.52
C LEU A 10 -1.25 -4.64 7.75
N LYS A 11 0.01 -4.28 7.53
CA LYS A 11 1.01 -4.07 8.57
C LYS A 11 2.11 -3.15 8.04
N VAL A 12 2.56 -2.22 8.88
CA VAL A 12 3.82 -1.52 8.66
C VAL A 12 4.93 -2.23 9.43
N ASN A 13 6.02 -2.55 8.75
CA ASN A 13 7.17 -3.22 9.35
C ASN A 13 8.03 -2.23 10.13
N GLU A 14 8.96 -2.74 10.94
CA GLU A 14 9.88 -1.92 11.72
C GLU A 14 10.77 -1.06 10.82
N LEU A 15 11.07 0.16 11.27
CA LEU A 15 11.98 1.07 10.57
C LEU A 15 13.40 0.50 10.57
N ARG A 16 13.94 0.24 9.38
CA ARG A 16 15.30 -0.24 9.20
C ARG A 16 16.25 0.92 8.97
N LYS A 17 17.36 0.95 9.70
CA LYS A 17 18.42 1.95 9.56
C LYS A 17 19.75 1.27 9.22
N GLY A 18 20.60 1.94 8.46
CA GLY A 18 21.93 1.43 8.14
C GLY A 18 22.80 2.47 7.45
N VAL A 19 24.00 2.05 7.05
CA VAL A 19 24.93 2.85 6.24
C VAL A 19 25.08 2.17 4.88
N SER A 20 24.83 2.91 3.81
CA SER A 20 24.95 2.39 2.45
C SER A 20 26.41 2.06 2.15
N GLN A 21 26.71 0.79 1.86
CA GLN A 21 28.06 0.37 1.47
C GLN A 21 28.54 1.04 0.18
N ARG A 22 27.60 1.47 -0.68
CA ARG A 22 27.91 2.12 -1.96
C ARG A 22 28.26 3.59 -1.81
N THR A 23 27.59 4.30 -0.90
CA THR A 23 27.69 5.77 -0.80
C THR A 23 28.24 6.27 0.52
N GLY A 24 28.43 5.38 1.51
CA GLY A 24 28.84 5.73 2.88
C GLY A 24 27.81 6.56 3.65
N ARG A 25 26.60 6.76 3.10
CA ARG A 25 25.57 7.63 3.69
C ARG A 25 24.61 6.82 4.55
N PRO A 26 24.13 7.36 5.68
CA PRO A 26 23.06 6.73 6.44
C PRO A 26 21.78 6.66 5.60
N TYR A 27 21.05 5.57 5.76
CA TYR A 27 19.75 5.37 5.15
C TYR A 27 18.74 4.87 6.18
N GLU A 28 17.48 5.21 5.93
CA GLU A 28 16.32 4.66 6.62
C GLU A 28 15.36 4.11 5.55
N MET A 29 14.77 2.95 5.83
CA MET A 29 13.80 2.29 4.95
C MET A 29 12.73 1.61 5.80
N GLN A 30 11.48 1.76 5.41
CA GLN A 30 10.35 1.11 6.04
C GLN A 30 9.41 0.61 4.95
N ASP A 31 8.96 -0.62 5.14
CA ASP A 31 8.11 -1.33 4.20
C ASP A 31 6.77 -1.63 4.86
N ALA A 32 5.72 -1.69 4.05
CA ALA A 32 4.39 -2.09 4.46
C ALA A 32 3.95 -3.35 3.71
N GLU A 33 3.38 -4.31 4.43
CA GLU A 33 2.67 -5.45 3.85
C GLU A 33 1.30 -4.97 3.38
N CYS A 34 0.99 -5.18 2.11
CA CYS A 34 -0.15 -4.55 1.44
C CYS A 34 -0.92 -5.52 0.54
N ALA A 35 -2.20 -5.25 0.35
CA ALA A 35 -3.03 -5.85 -0.69
C ALA A 35 -3.46 -4.78 -1.71
N LEU A 36 -3.31 -5.07 -3.00
CA LEU A 36 -3.92 -4.33 -4.10
C LEU A 36 -5.39 -4.71 -4.19
N LEU A 37 -6.26 -3.71 -4.22
CA LEU A 37 -7.70 -3.88 -4.39
C LEU A 37 -8.12 -3.35 -5.75
N ASP A 38 -9.12 -3.94 -6.39
CA ASP A 38 -9.80 -3.30 -7.53
C ASP A 38 -10.76 -2.19 -7.08
N ASP A 39 -11.42 -1.56 -8.05
CA ASP A 39 -12.36 -0.45 -7.81
C ASP A 39 -13.61 -0.88 -7.00
N ALA A 40 -13.91 -2.19 -6.95
CA ALA A 40 -14.97 -2.75 -6.12
C ALA A 40 -14.46 -3.11 -4.70
N GLY A 41 -13.19 -2.88 -4.41
CA GLY A 41 -12.56 -3.23 -3.14
C GLY A 41 -12.25 -4.72 -3.00
N VAL A 42 -12.28 -5.48 -4.10
CA VAL A 42 -11.94 -6.90 -4.09
C VAL A 42 -10.43 -7.06 -4.15
N LEU A 43 -9.89 -7.93 -3.31
CA LEU A 43 -8.47 -8.25 -3.27
C LEU A 43 -8.03 -8.87 -4.59
N GLN A 44 -7.01 -8.27 -5.21
CA GLN A 44 -6.40 -8.74 -6.45
C GLN A 44 -5.06 -9.43 -6.18
N GLN A 45 -4.20 -8.81 -5.37
CA GLN A 45 -2.84 -9.30 -5.12
C GLN A 45 -2.31 -8.82 -3.77
N VAL A 46 -1.41 -9.59 -3.17
CA VAL A 46 -0.64 -9.19 -1.97
C VAL A 46 0.82 -8.92 -2.35
N GLY A 47 1.42 -7.92 -1.72
CA GLY A 47 2.82 -7.57 -1.94
C GLY A 47 3.35 -6.60 -0.87
N VAL A 48 4.56 -6.11 -1.10
CA VAL A 48 5.24 -5.17 -0.21
C VAL A 48 5.34 -3.82 -0.88
N LEU A 49 5.00 -2.76 -0.14
CA LEU A 49 5.12 -1.37 -0.57
C LEU A 49 6.19 -0.68 0.26
N GLN A 50 7.25 -0.21 -0.38
CA GLN A 50 8.23 0.64 0.28
C GLN A 50 7.61 2.03 0.53
N LEU A 51 7.66 2.51 1.77
CA LEU A 51 7.16 3.81 2.15
C LEU A 51 8.12 4.92 1.70
N ASP A 52 7.56 6.05 1.28
CA ASP A 52 8.35 7.26 1.03
C ASP A 52 8.94 7.80 2.34
N LYS A 53 10.05 8.55 2.25
CA LYS A 53 10.72 9.15 3.41
C LYS A 53 9.81 10.02 4.27
N SER A 54 8.81 10.67 3.66
CA SER A 54 7.84 11.49 4.38
C SER A 54 6.79 10.68 5.16
N MET A 55 6.72 9.35 4.96
CA MET A 55 5.71 8.46 5.52
C MET A 55 6.34 7.29 6.31
N MET A 56 7.49 7.52 6.95
CA MET A 56 8.17 6.54 7.79
C MET A 56 8.17 6.96 9.27
N GLY A 57 8.53 6.04 10.16
CA GLY A 57 8.64 6.28 11.60
C GLY A 57 7.29 6.65 12.21
N GLU A 58 7.24 7.76 12.94
CA GLU A 58 6.02 8.26 13.56
C GLU A 58 4.98 8.75 12.54
N SER A 59 5.40 9.01 11.30
CA SER A 59 4.50 9.38 10.19
C SER A 59 4.07 8.18 9.35
N ALA A 60 4.39 6.96 9.77
CA ALA A 60 3.94 5.77 9.09
C ALA A 60 2.40 5.66 9.10
N PRO A 61 1.79 5.21 7.99
CA PRO A 61 0.35 5.02 7.93
C PRO A 61 -0.09 3.86 8.82
N GLU A 62 -1.23 4.02 9.49
CA GLU A 62 -1.88 2.91 10.19
C GLU A 62 -2.45 1.87 9.20
N PRO A 63 -2.71 0.62 9.63
CA PRO A 63 -3.43 -0.35 8.83
C PRO A 63 -4.81 0.18 8.39
N GLY A 64 -5.11 0.05 7.10
CA GLY A 64 -6.31 0.65 6.52
C GLY A 64 -6.33 0.62 4.99
N VAL A 65 -7.42 1.08 4.39
CA VAL A 65 -7.54 1.22 2.93
C VAL A 65 -7.21 2.64 2.52
N TYR A 66 -6.38 2.78 1.49
CA TYR A 66 -5.85 4.04 1.01
C TYR A 66 -5.97 4.14 -0.50
N MET A 67 -6.18 5.36 -0.99
CA MET A 67 -5.90 5.72 -2.37
C MET A 67 -4.45 6.19 -2.47
N ALA A 68 -3.62 5.39 -3.13
CA ALA A 68 -2.20 5.65 -3.33
C ALA A 68 -1.96 6.57 -4.53
N SER A 69 -1.05 7.52 -4.39
CA SER A 69 -0.55 8.34 -5.50
C SER A 69 0.88 7.94 -5.82
N PHE A 70 1.20 7.86 -7.11
CA PHE A 70 2.51 7.48 -7.60
C PHE A 70 3.07 8.53 -8.54
N ALA A 71 4.37 8.80 -8.43
CA ALA A 71 5.14 9.50 -9.45
C ALA A 71 5.94 8.49 -10.27
N LEU A 72 6.13 8.79 -11.56
CA LEU A 72 7.02 8.01 -12.41
C LEU A 72 8.44 8.56 -12.28
N ALA A 73 9.38 7.68 -11.91
CA ALA A 73 10.78 8.04 -11.75
C ALA A 73 11.70 6.94 -12.30
N ALA A 74 12.89 7.35 -12.76
CA ALA A 74 13.92 6.40 -13.18
C ALA A 74 14.59 5.77 -11.95
N SER A 75 14.64 4.45 -11.91
CA SER A 75 15.35 3.70 -10.87
C SER A 75 16.85 3.90 -10.98
N MET A 76 17.49 4.17 -9.85
CA MET A 76 18.95 4.34 -9.75
C MET A 76 19.73 3.02 -9.94
N LYS A 77 19.04 1.88 -9.90
CA LYS A 77 19.66 0.55 -10.02
C LYS A 77 19.82 0.13 -11.48
N ASP A 78 18.77 0.32 -12.28
CA ASP A 78 18.65 -0.23 -13.64
C ASP A 78 18.18 0.79 -14.68
N ARG A 79 17.97 2.05 -14.29
CA ARG A 79 17.50 3.17 -15.13
C ARG A 79 16.12 2.98 -15.76
N ARG A 80 15.34 2.00 -15.30
CA ARG A 80 13.96 1.79 -15.79
C ARG A 80 13.01 2.76 -15.10
N ILE A 81 11.99 3.22 -15.83
CA ILE A 81 10.91 4.03 -15.25
C ILE A 81 10.01 3.11 -14.41
N GLY A 82 9.83 3.47 -13.15
CA GLY A 82 8.95 2.78 -12.21
C GLY A 82 8.04 3.75 -11.47
N ALA A 83 6.98 3.20 -10.89
CA ALA A 83 6.08 3.94 -10.01
C ALA A 83 6.68 4.03 -8.60
N VAL A 84 6.76 5.24 -8.05
CA VAL A 84 7.23 5.53 -6.70
C VAL A 84 6.10 6.15 -5.91
N LEU A 85 5.79 5.59 -4.74
CA LEU A 85 4.73 6.09 -3.87
C LEU A 85 5.05 7.52 -3.42
N THR A 86 4.09 8.43 -3.53
CA THR A 86 4.23 9.83 -3.11
C THR A 86 3.21 10.28 -2.08
N ALA A 87 2.04 9.63 -2.03
CA ALA A 87 1.04 9.92 -1.01
C ALA A 87 0.11 8.73 -0.79
N LEU A 88 -0.44 8.65 0.43
CA LEU A 88 -1.52 7.77 0.81
C LEU A 88 -2.64 8.61 1.39
N ARG A 89 -3.83 8.53 0.78
CA ARG A 89 -5.03 9.22 1.28
C ARG A 89 -5.99 8.18 1.85
N PRO A 90 -6.43 8.29 3.12
CA PRO A 90 -7.41 7.37 3.68
C PRO A 90 -8.63 7.25 2.76
N TYR A 91 -9.04 6.02 2.48
CA TYR A 91 -10.18 5.73 1.64
C TYR A 91 -11.29 5.11 2.49
N SER A 92 -12.28 5.92 2.85
CA SER A 92 -13.49 5.44 3.51
C SER A 92 -14.46 4.88 2.49
N ALA A 93 -14.56 3.55 2.43
CA ALA A 93 -15.61 2.86 1.70
C ALA A 93 -16.93 2.90 2.50
N ASP A 94 -17.46 4.09 2.81
CA ASP A 94 -18.78 4.27 3.45
C ASP A 94 -19.96 3.78 2.59
N LYS A 95 -19.68 3.17 1.44
CA LYS A 95 -20.64 2.47 0.60
C LYS A 95 -20.07 1.14 0.11
N ARG A 96 -19.81 0.20 1.01
CA ARG A 96 -19.99 -1.20 0.59
C ARG A 96 -21.49 -1.47 0.63
N PRO A 97 -22.17 -1.76 -0.50
CA PRO A 97 -23.50 -2.35 -0.41
C PRO A 97 -23.33 -3.62 0.42
N SER A 98 -24.07 -3.68 1.53
CA SER A 98 -24.18 -4.87 2.36
C SER A 98 -24.43 -6.06 1.44
N ALA A 99 -23.63 -7.12 1.61
CA ALA A 99 -23.88 -8.38 0.92
C ALA A 99 -25.37 -8.75 1.07
N PRO A 100 -26.04 -9.30 0.02
CA PRO A 100 -27.42 -9.72 0.15
C PRO A 100 -27.52 -10.68 1.33
N LYS A 101 -28.32 -10.32 2.33
CA LYS A 101 -28.61 -11.18 3.47
C LYS A 101 -29.10 -12.51 2.91
N ALA A 102 -28.36 -13.59 3.15
CA ALA A 102 -28.77 -14.92 2.70
C ALA A 102 -30.22 -15.16 3.15
N PRO A 103 -31.11 -15.64 2.26
CA PRO A 103 -32.47 -15.94 2.67
C PRO A 103 -32.44 -16.99 3.79
N PRO A 104 -33.32 -16.87 4.81
CA PRO A 104 -33.35 -17.84 5.89
C PRO A 104 -33.58 -19.23 5.32
N ALA A 105 -32.80 -20.20 5.79
CA ALA A 105 -32.96 -21.59 5.42
C ALA A 105 -34.41 -22.04 5.72
N PRO A 106 -35.08 -22.76 4.80
CA PRO A 106 -36.40 -23.33 5.08
C PRO A 106 -36.24 -24.37 6.19
N GLY A 107 -37.06 -24.22 7.24
CA GLY A 107 -37.05 -25.08 8.42
C GLY A 107 -37.29 -26.55 8.08
N ALA A 108 -36.63 -27.41 8.87
CA ALA A 108 -36.89 -28.85 8.99
C ALA A 108 -37.22 -29.16 10.45
#